data_AF-A0A836WKJ8-F1
#
_entry.id   AF-A0A836WKJ8-F1
#
_cell.length_a   1.000
_cell.length_b   1.000
_cell.length_c   1.000
_cell.angle_alpha   90.00
_cell.angle_beta   90.00
_cell.angle_gamma   90.00
#
_symmetry.space_group_name_H-M   'P 1'
#
loop_
_entity.id
_entity.type
_entity.pdbx_description
1 polymer ?
#
loop_
_entity_poly.entity_id
_entity_poly.type
_entity_poly.pdbx_seq_one_letter_code
_entity_poly.pdbx_strand_id
1 'polypeptide(L)'
;MLGALFKSGFTKILRPITWLLVRVRVHPDLITAMGVVGSLVAAAMFARGRLALAGATVLLAGLCDVLDGEVARMGRRGSKFGALLDSTMDRYSEIFVAFGILWYFISHGWLWTSMALFFT
;
A
#
# COMPACT_ATOMS: atom_id res chain seq x y z
N MET A 1 10.66 -16.28 12.88
CA MET A 1 9.63 -16.52 13.91
C MET A 1 8.95 -15.24 14.41
N LEU A 2 9.69 -14.14 14.68
CA LEU A 2 9.12 -12.86 15.12
C LEU A 2 8.11 -12.22 14.13
N GLY A 3 8.42 -12.22 12.83
CA GLY A 3 7.52 -11.67 11.81
C GLY A 3 6.16 -12.39 11.71
N ALA A 4 6.13 -13.71 11.96
CA ALA A 4 4.91 -14.50 11.92
C ALA A 4 3.99 -14.21 13.13
N LEU A 5 4.59 -13.99 14.31
CA LEU A 5 3.85 -13.58 15.51
C LEU A 5 3.21 -12.20 15.31
N PHE A 6 3.98 -11.24 14.77
CA PHE A 6 3.48 -9.90 14.50
C PHE A 6 2.35 -9.89 13.46
N LYS A 7 2.53 -10.61 12.34
CA LYS A 7 1.47 -10.79 11.32
C LYS A 7 0.21 -11.38 11.94
N SER A 8 0.34 -12.40 12.79
CA SER A 8 -0.82 -13.06 13.42
C SER A 8 -1.56 -12.18 14.44
N GLY A 9 -0.85 -11.29 15.14
CA GLY A 9 -1.45 -10.32 16.05
C GLY A 9 -2.18 -9.21 15.30
N PHE A 10 -1.55 -8.69 14.25
CA PHE A 10 -2.12 -7.63 13.43
C PHE A 10 -3.38 -8.06 12.70
N THR A 11 -3.39 -9.25 12.10
CA THR A 11 -4.57 -9.78 11.40
C THR A 11 -5.73 -10.07 12.36
N LYS A 12 -5.46 -10.47 13.62
CA LYS A 12 -6.49 -10.60 14.66
C LYS A 12 -7.15 -9.27 15.00
N ILE A 13 -6.40 -8.16 15.00
CA ILE A 13 -6.96 -6.82 15.24
C ILE A 13 -7.82 -6.38 14.05
N LEU A 14 -7.43 -6.72 12.82
CA LEU A 14 -8.17 -6.36 11.60
C LEU A 14 -9.36 -7.27 11.28
N ARG A 15 -9.46 -8.45 11.92
CA ARG A 15 -10.55 -9.41 11.75
C ARG A 15 -11.98 -8.84 11.77
N PRO A 16 -12.39 -7.96 12.70
CA PRO A 16 -13.75 -7.41 12.68
C PRO A 16 -14.03 -6.60 11.41
N ILE A 17 -13.04 -5.84 10.93
CA ILE A 17 -13.14 -5.03 9.72
C ILE A 17 -13.23 -5.94 8.49
N THR A 18 -12.31 -6.91 8.39
CA THR A 18 -12.28 -7.83 7.26
C THR A 18 -13.54 -8.71 7.21
N TRP A 19 -14.07 -9.13 8.36
CA TRP A 19 -15.33 -9.87 8.44
C TRP A 19 -16.53 -9.03 7.95
N LEU A 20 -16.58 -7.75 8.32
CA LEU A 20 -17.61 -6.82 7.83
C LEU A 20 -17.53 -6.67 6.30
N LEU A 21 -16.32 -6.47 5.75
CA LEU A 21 -16.10 -6.34 4.30
C LEU A 21 -16.54 -7.60 3.53
N VAL A 22 -16.22 -8.79 4.05
CA VAL A 22 -16.68 -10.06 3.48
C VAL A 22 -18.21 -10.18 3.57
N ARG A 23 -18.83 -9.77 4.67
CA ARG A 23 -20.29 -9.82 4.87
C ARG A 23 -21.03 -8.92 3.88
N VAL A 24 -20.48 -7.74 3.59
CA VAL A 24 -20.99 -6.80 2.57
C VAL A 24 -20.66 -7.26 1.14
N ARG A 25 -19.96 -8.40 0.98
CA ARG A 25 -19.53 -9.00 -0.30
C ARG A 25 -18.60 -8.11 -1.13
N VAL A 26 -17.87 -7.19 -0.50
CA VAL A 26 -16.88 -6.35 -1.19
C VAL A 26 -15.88 -7.23 -1.95
N HIS A 27 -15.55 -6.83 -3.19
CA HIS A 27 -14.56 -7.53 -4.00
C HIS A 27 -13.15 -7.11 -3.55
N PRO A 28 -12.21 -8.06 -3.32
CA PRO A 28 -10.83 -7.73 -2.93
C PRO A 28 -10.17 -6.70 -3.86
N ASP A 29 -10.34 -6.87 -5.17
CA ASP A 29 -9.77 -5.96 -6.18
C ASP A 29 -10.17 -4.49 -6.01
N LEU A 30 -11.35 -4.21 -5.43
CA LEU A 30 -11.75 -2.83 -5.15
C LEU A 30 -10.90 -2.21 -4.03
N ILE A 31 -10.54 -3.02 -3.04
CA ILE A 31 -9.68 -2.60 -1.92
C ILE A 31 -8.25 -2.38 -2.44
N THR A 32 -7.74 -3.28 -3.28
CA THR A 32 -6.46 -3.12 -3.97
C THR A 32 -6.44 -1.83 -4.81
N ALA A 33 -7.49 -1.58 -5.60
CA ALA A 33 -7.60 -0.36 -6.39
C ALA A 33 -7.59 0.92 -5.53
N MET A 34 -8.25 0.91 -4.37
CA MET A 34 -8.18 2.02 -3.41
C MET A 34 -6.76 2.21 -2.85
N GLY A 35 -6.03 1.12 -2.58
CA GLY A 35 -4.63 1.16 -2.17
C GLY A 35 -3.75 1.85 -3.23
N VAL A 36 -3.86 1.44 -4.49
CA VAL A 36 -3.12 2.04 -5.62
C VAL A 36 -3.43 3.52 -5.80
N VAL A 37 -4.72 3.89 -5.74
CA VAL A 37 -5.14 5.30 -5.81
C VAL A 37 -4.58 6.09 -4.62
N GLY A 38 -4.57 5.50 -3.43
CA GLY A 38 -3.93 6.08 -2.24
C GLY A 38 -2.45 6.36 -2.44
N SER A 39 -1.71 5.40 -3.02
CA SER A 39 -0.28 5.55 -3.35
C SER A 39 -0.03 6.68 -4.36
N LEU A 40 -0.89 6.82 -5.37
CA LEU A 40 -0.82 7.95 -6.32
C LEU A 40 -1.08 9.30 -5.64
N VAL A 41 -2.08 9.37 -4.75
CA VAL A 41 -2.37 10.58 -3.96
C VAL A 41 -1.19 10.91 -3.06
N ALA A 42 -0.60 9.91 -2.41
CA ALA A 42 0.58 10.09 -1.56
C ALA A 42 1.78 10.62 -2.36
N ALA A 43 2.04 10.06 -3.54
CA ALA A 43 3.09 10.54 -4.45
C ALA A 43 2.90 12.03 -4.80
N ALA A 44 1.68 12.44 -5.14
CA ALA A 44 1.35 13.83 -5.41
C ALA A 44 1.49 14.74 -4.17
N MET A 45 1.25 14.22 -2.97
CA MET A 45 1.46 14.95 -1.71
C MET A 45 2.95 15.09 -1.36
N PHE A 46 3.76 14.04 -1.59
CA PHE A 46 5.21 14.10 -1.47
C PHE A 46 5.78 15.15 -2.41
N ALA A 47 5.37 15.15 -3.68
CA ALA A 47 5.82 16.13 -4.67
C ALA A 47 5.47 17.58 -4.29
N ARG A 48 4.39 17.81 -3.52
CA ARG A 48 4.00 19.13 -3.00
C ARG A 48 4.63 19.48 -1.63
N GLY A 49 5.50 18.62 -1.10
CA GLY A 49 6.17 18.81 0.19
C GLY A 49 5.30 18.57 1.42
N ARG A 50 4.11 17.98 1.28
CA ARG A 50 3.24 17.64 2.42
C ARG A 50 3.62 16.28 3.03
N LEU A 51 4.86 16.15 3.51
CA LEU A 51 5.47 14.87 3.91
C LEU A 51 4.66 14.09 4.94
N ALA A 52 4.16 14.75 6.00
CA ALA A 52 3.41 14.09 7.06
C ALA A 52 2.09 13.47 6.55
N LEU A 53 1.36 14.20 5.70
CA LEU A 53 0.12 13.71 5.11
C LEU A 53 0.39 12.63 4.07
N ALA A 54 1.42 12.80 3.25
CA ALA A 54 1.85 11.79 2.29
C ALA A 54 2.20 10.47 2.98
N GLY A 55 2.99 10.53 4.06
CA GLY A 55 3.31 9.36 4.88
C GLY A 55 2.07 8.70 5.50
N ALA A 56 1.15 9.48 6.04
CA ALA A 56 -0.13 8.96 6.55
C ALA A 56 -0.95 8.27 5.45
N THR A 57 -0.98 8.83 4.23
CA THR A 57 -1.68 8.22 3.09
C THR A 57 -1.02 6.92 2.64
N VAL A 58 0.31 6.82 2.61
CA VAL A 58 1.01 5.55 2.33
C VAL A 58 0.67 4.48 3.37
N LEU A 59 0.65 4.84 4.66
CA LEU A 59 0.27 3.89 5.71
C LEU A 59 -1.17 3.39 5.56
N LEU A 60 -2.09 4.26 5.15
CA LEU A 60 -3.48 3.87 4.85
C LEU A 60 -3.56 2.98 3.60
N ALA A 61 -2.80 3.28 2.54
CA ALA A 61 -2.74 2.46 1.34
C ALA A 61 -2.20 1.05 1.63
N GLY A 62 -1.13 0.94 2.41
CA GLY A 62 -0.60 -0.35 2.86
C GLY A 62 -1.53 -1.10 3.80
N LEU A 63 -2.40 -0.40 4.55
CA LEU A 63 -3.45 -1.05 5.31
C LEU A 63 -4.51 -1.68 4.39
N CYS A 64 -4.86 -1.04 3.27
CA CYS A 64 -5.77 -1.59 2.28
C CYS A 64 -5.25 -2.90 1.68
N ASP A 65 -3.96 -2.99 1.34
CA ASP A 65 -3.30 -4.21 0.87
C ASP A 65 -3.39 -5.35 1.90
N VAL A 66 -3.13 -5.07 3.18
CA VAL A 66 -3.32 -6.11 4.23
C VAL A 66 -4.78 -6.57 4.32
N LEU A 67 -5.74 -5.65 4.15
CA LEU A 67 -7.16 -5.96 4.20
C LEU A 67 -7.62 -6.77 2.99
N ASP A 68 -7.18 -6.44 1.77
CA ASP A 68 -7.61 -7.15 0.56
C ASP A 68 -7.16 -8.62 0.56
N GLY A 69 -5.94 -8.90 1.02
CA GLY A 69 -5.39 -10.25 1.08
C GLY A 69 -6.05 -11.10 2.16
N GLU A 70 -6.49 -10.48 3.26
CA GLU A 70 -7.30 -11.14 4.30
C GLU A 70 -8.75 -11.36 3.82
N VAL A 71 -9.36 -10.40 3.11
CA VAL A 71 -10.71 -10.52 2.53
C VAL A 71 -10.74 -11.59 1.44
N ALA A 72 -9.72 -11.66 0.58
CA ALA A 72 -9.57 -12.71 -0.44
C ALA A 72 -9.43 -14.11 0.19
N ARG A 73 -8.64 -14.23 1.26
CA ARG A 73 -8.46 -15.48 2.02
C ARG A 73 -9.73 -15.93 2.72
N MET A 74 -10.39 -15.05 3.46
CA MET A 74 -11.63 -15.38 4.18
C MET A 74 -12.82 -15.60 3.23
N GLY A 75 -12.90 -14.83 2.15
CA GLY A 75 -13.95 -14.94 1.15
C GLY A 75 -13.81 -16.14 0.21
N ARG A 76 -12.68 -16.88 0.26
CA ARG A 76 -12.32 -17.95 -0.69
C ARG A 76 -12.39 -17.50 -2.17
N ARG A 77 -12.10 -16.22 -2.41
CA ARG A 77 -12.13 -15.59 -3.75
C ARG A 77 -10.74 -15.44 -4.38
N GLY A 78 -9.71 -16.06 -3.79
CA GLY A 78 -8.35 -15.98 -4.33
C GLY A 78 -8.20 -16.72 -5.66
N SER A 79 -7.78 -16.01 -6.71
CA SER A 79 -7.37 -16.59 -7.99
C SER A 79 -5.87 -16.40 -8.21
N LYS A 80 -5.22 -17.31 -8.97
CA LYS A 80 -3.79 -17.17 -9.31
C LYS A 80 -3.50 -15.91 -10.12
N PHE A 81 -4.45 -15.51 -10.98
CA PHE A 81 -4.34 -14.28 -11.76
C PHE A 81 -4.45 -13.03 -10.88
N GLY A 82 -5.42 -13.02 -9.95
CA GLY A 82 -5.58 -11.92 -8.99
C GLY A 82 -4.33 -11.72 -8.14
N ALA A 83 -3.71 -12.80 -7.64
CA ALA A 83 -2.46 -12.73 -6.88
C ALA A 83 -1.28 -12.16 -7.69
N LEU A 84 -1.23 -12.41 -9.00
CA LEU A 84 -0.22 -11.82 -9.87
C LEU A 84 -0.48 -10.33 -10.13
N LEU A 85 -1.74 -9.97 -10.38
CA LEU A 85 -2.17 -8.59 -10.59
C LEU A 85 -1.87 -7.74 -9.34
N ASP A 86 -2.21 -8.26 -8.18
CA ASP A 86 -1.97 -7.67 -6.85
C ASP A 86 -0.48 -7.37 -6.63
N SER A 87 0.38 -8.39 -6.76
CA SER A 87 1.83 -8.22 -6.64
C SER A 87 2.42 -7.24 -7.67
N THR A 88 1.83 -7.13 -8.86
CA THR A 88 2.27 -6.17 -9.88
C THR A 88 1.86 -4.74 -9.52
N MET A 89 0.63 -4.56 -9.06
CA MET A 89 0.09 -3.26 -8.64
C MET A 89 0.80 -2.71 -7.40
N ASP A 90 1.22 -3.59 -6.50
CA ASP A 90 2.08 -3.25 -5.37
C ASP A 90 3.41 -2.65 -5.83
N ARG A 91 4.05 -3.29 -6.81
CA ARG A 91 5.31 -2.77 -7.37
C ARG A 91 5.11 -1.38 -8.01
N TYR A 92 4.00 -1.17 -8.72
CA TYR A 92 3.69 0.16 -9.28
C TYR A 92 3.45 1.20 -8.18
N SER A 93 2.78 0.83 -7.10
CA SER A 93 2.54 1.69 -5.94
C SER A 93 3.85 2.12 -5.28
N GLU A 94 4.79 1.18 -5.09
CA GLU A 94 6.15 1.46 -4.60
C GLU A 94 6.86 2.48 -5.51
N ILE A 95 6.82 2.27 -6.83
CA ILE A 95 7.44 3.16 -7.81
C ILE A 95 6.83 4.56 -7.76
N PHE A 96 5.50 4.69 -7.66
CA PHE A 96 4.85 6.01 -7.60
C PHE A 96 5.25 6.78 -6.36
N VAL A 97 5.25 6.13 -5.19
CA VAL A 97 5.65 6.76 -3.92
C VAL A 97 7.13 7.17 -3.99
N ALA A 98 8.02 6.28 -4.43
CA ALA A 98 9.44 6.58 -4.60
C ALA A 98 9.67 7.76 -5.54
N PHE A 99 8.94 7.83 -6.66
CA PHE A 99 9.01 8.94 -7.60
C PHE A 99 8.57 10.28 -6.97
N GLY A 100 7.49 10.28 -6.18
CA GLY A 100 7.03 11.49 -5.48
C GLY A 100 8.07 12.02 -4.47
N ILE A 101 8.74 11.10 -3.75
CA ILE A 101 9.81 11.43 -2.80
C ILE A 101 11.05 11.95 -3.56
N LEU A 102 11.42 11.30 -4.66
CA LEU A 102 12.54 11.71 -5.51
C LEU A 102 12.33 13.13 -6.04
N TRP A 103 11.15 13.42 -6.58
CA TRP A 103 10.79 14.77 -7.05
C TRP A 103 10.93 15.82 -5.95
N TYR A 104 10.49 15.50 -4.74
CA TYR A 104 10.63 16.38 -3.59
C TYR A 104 12.10 16.70 -3.30
N PHE A 105 13.00 15.71 -3.26
CA PHE A 105 14.42 15.96 -3.00
C PHE A 105 15.14 16.71 -4.13
N ILE A 106 14.82 16.41 -5.40
CA ILE A 106 15.37 17.12 -6.55
C ILE A 106 14.95 18.61 -6.50
N SER A 107 13.67 18.90 -6.22
CA SER A 107 13.18 20.28 -6.15
C SER A 107 13.79 21.11 -5.02
N HIS A 108 14.31 20.48 -3.96
CA HIS A 108 15.01 21.14 -2.86
C HIS A 108 16.54 21.18 -3.04
N GLY A 109 17.07 20.68 -4.17
CA GLY A 109 18.50 20.70 -4.48
C GLY A 109 19.32 19.60 -3.80
N TRP A 110 18.68 18.60 -3.19
CA TRP A 110 19.36 17.54 -2.46
C TRP A 110 19.71 16.37 -3.40
N LEU A 111 20.68 16.60 -4.29
CA LEU A 111 21.10 15.64 -5.31
C LEU A 111 21.63 14.33 -4.71
N TRP A 112 22.43 14.40 -3.64
CA TRP A 112 23.01 13.22 -3.00
C TRP A 112 21.96 12.26 -2.42
N THR A 113 20.92 12.79 -1.75
CA THR A 113 19.81 11.97 -1.22
C THR A 113 18.94 11.41 -2.34
N SER A 114 18.83 12.12 -3.47
CA SER A 114 18.10 11.67 -4.66
C SER A 114 18.80 10.48 -5.32
N MET A 115 20.13 10.49 -5.37
CA MET A 115 20.93 9.37 -5.87
C MET A 115 20.81 8.15 -4.97
N ALA A 116 20.83 8.32 -3.65
CA ALA A 116 20.69 7.21 -2.69
C ALA A 116 19.37 6.44 -2.86
N LEU A 117 18.26 7.15 -3.13
CA LEU A 117 16.95 6.55 -3.41
C LEU A 117 16.91 5.63 -4.63
N PHE A 118 17.82 5.79 -5.59
CA PHE A 118 17.91 4.91 -6.77
C PHE A 118 18.64 3.59 -6.49
N PHE A 119 19.41 3.52 -5.40
CA PHE A 119 20.23 2.35 -5.04
C PHE A 119 19.64 1.50 -3.89
N THR A 120 18.52 1.93 -3.30
CA THR A 120 17.74 1.19 -2.28
C THR A 120 16.59 0.43 -2.92
#